data_AF-A0A8J3HTE1-F1
#
_entry.id   AF-A0A8J3HTE1-F1
#
_cell.length_a   1.000
_cell.length_b   1.000
_cell.length_c   1.000
_cell.angle_alpha   90.00
_cell.angle_beta   90.00
_cell.angle_gamma   90.00
#
_symmetry.space_group_name_H-M   'P 1'
#
loop_
_entity.id
_entity.type
_entity.pdbx_description
1 polymer ?
#
loop_
_entity_poly.entity_id
_entity_poly.type
_entity_poly.pdbx_seq_one_letter_code
_entity_poly.pdbx_strand_id
1 'polypeptide(L)'
;MVLLSYQKQKHSQDREIVNAILMNGSWINPKKGYLEAAKYLSKLGFIEFEISYFVICANELDLDFPDVYDSDCKNQIIIAHDFNEDCDDLSCEDCGRYILPNTYKKQRSLVLSIKLNIEKTVSYFESLLAGLIWQKAGEGVYHISFQNRIVSIVIPVLCTDTSYLTADRLRINPTVLITLGTRDLKLLLNLYTISMADLICKHETLKEVLLTAVEKGIPELLPNVSLQALNYYPYVPLQYAQPIPPEKILQLQIQGNNICINNIEVIDKHSKSGNIFFILLEQFWQDFKEGISKEQYKALSVGEIANRIGNIFDVEQQIRKPINRMQKNITEKLAKTSGLNVKRDDVIQTLPWSAMSGKEYGYRLNPFILIFRK
;
A
#
# COMPACT_ATOMS: atom_id res chain seq x y z
N MET A 1 28.05 -38.21 -9.07
CA MET A 1 27.50 -37.14 -9.93
C MET A 1 26.01 -36.85 -9.68
N VAL A 2 25.16 -37.86 -9.43
CA VAL A 2 23.70 -37.66 -9.22
C VAL A 2 23.31 -37.05 -7.86
N LEU A 3 24.13 -37.21 -6.82
CA LEU A 3 23.88 -36.63 -5.48
C LEU A 3 24.20 -35.12 -5.37
N LEU A 4 25.20 -34.65 -6.13
CA LEU A 4 25.58 -33.23 -6.20
C LEU A 4 24.56 -32.41 -7.00
N SER A 5 23.93 -33.00 -8.02
CA SER A 5 22.83 -32.36 -8.75
C SER A 5 21.55 -32.26 -7.92
N TYR A 6 21.29 -33.25 -7.05
CA TYR A 6 20.10 -33.24 -6.17
C TYR A 6 20.21 -32.22 -5.04
N GLN A 7 21.40 -32.05 -4.45
CA GLN A 7 21.67 -30.99 -3.46
C GLN A 7 21.60 -29.59 -4.09
N LYS A 8 22.16 -29.40 -5.30
CA LYS A 8 22.06 -28.12 -6.02
C LYS A 8 20.61 -27.74 -6.38
N GLN A 9 19.76 -28.69 -6.78
CA GLN A 9 18.35 -28.42 -7.07
C GLN A 9 17.54 -28.05 -5.81
N LYS A 10 17.80 -28.72 -4.69
CA LYS A 10 17.16 -28.38 -3.41
C LYS A 10 17.59 -26.98 -2.93
N HIS A 11 18.88 -26.68 -2.98
CA HIS A 11 19.40 -25.37 -2.61
C HIS A 11 18.97 -24.23 -3.56
N SER A 12 18.70 -24.50 -4.85
CA SER A 12 18.17 -23.48 -5.78
C SER A 12 16.67 -23.20 -5.55
N GLN A 13 15.88 -24.23 -5.23
CA GLN A 13 14.48 -24.03 -4.83
C GLN A 13 14.38 -23.29 -3.49
N ASP A 14 15.24 -23.61 -2.53
CA ASP A 14 15.32 -22.89 -1.26
C ASP A 14 15.71 -21.41 -1.46
N ARG A 15 16.62 -21.12 -2.41
CA ARG A 15 17.01 -19.75 -2.79
C ARG A 15 15.83 -18.95 -3.35
N GLU A 16 15.10 -19.50 -4.31
CA GLU A 16 13.95 -18.81 -4.92
C GLU A 16 12.84 -18.54 -3.90
N ILE A 17 12.57 -19.51 -3.02
CA ILE A 17 11.56 -19.37 -1.96
C ILE A 17 11.99 -18.31 -0.94
N VAL A 18 13.25 -18.33 -0.49
CA VAL A 18 13.79 -17.32 0.44
C VAL A 18 13.79 -15.92 -0.21
N ASN A 19 14.19 -15.82 -1.48
CA ASN A 19 14.11 -14.56 -2.23
C ASN A 19 12.69 -14.03 -2.33
N ALA A 20 11.73 -14.90 -2.65
CA ALA A 20 10.33 -14.53 -2.67
C ALA A 20 9.89 -14.05 -1.28
N ILE A 21 10.25 -14.78 -0.22
CA ILE A 21 9.93 -14.43 1.17
C ILE A 21 10.45 -13.06 1.58
N LEU A 22 11.65 -12.71 1.14
CA LEU A 22 12.24 -11.40 1.41
C LEU A 22 11.65 -10.28 0.51
N MET A 23 10.95 -10.63 -0.59
CA MET A 23 10.29 -9.68 -1.49
C MET A 23 8.90 -9.27 -1.05
N ASN A 24 8.05 -10.26 -0.76
CA ASN A 24 6.61 -10.02 -0.58
C ASN A 24 6.27 -9.94 0.91
N GLY A 25 5.36 -9.05 1.27
CA GLY A 25 4.87 -8.96 2.66
C GLY A 25 3.83 -10.02 3.01
N SER A 26 3.20 -10.65 2.01
CA SER A 26 2.10 -11.58 2.24
C SER A 26 1.90 -12.58 1.10
N TRP A 27 1.43 -13.79 1.42
CA TRP A 27 1.02 -14.82 0.45
C TRP A 27 -0.33 -15.39 0.82
N ILE A 28 -1.16 -15.61 -0.20
CA ILE A 28 -2.41 -16.35 -0.08
C ILE A 28 -2.16 -17.79 -0.52
N ASN A 29 -2.58 -18.75 0.30
CA ASN A 29 -2.42 -20.19 0.11
C ASN A 29 -0.98 -20.61 -0.27
N PRO A 30 0.04 -20.24 0.53
CA PRO A 30 1.42 -20.59 0.25
C PRO A 30 1.63 -22.11 0.25
N LYS A 31 2.45 -22.60 -0.68
CA LYS A 31 2.88 -24.01 -0.69
C LYS A 31 3.70 -24.33 0.57
N LYS A 32 3.73 -25.60 0.97
CA LYS A 32 4.44 -26.07 2.19
C LYS A 32 5.88 -25.56 2.30
N GLY A 33 6.62 -25.48 1.19
CA GLY A 33 8.00 -24.96 1.18
C GLY A 33 8.13 -23.51 1.65
N TYR A 34 7.15 -22.65 1.38
CA TYR A 34 7.14 -21.25 1.85
C TYR A 34 6.93 -21.18 3.37
N LEU A 35 6.05 -22.02 3.92
CA LEU A 35 5.83 -22.11 5.36
C LEU A 35 7.08 -22.63 6.09
N GLU A 36 7.77 -23.63 5.52
CA GLU A 36 9.00 -24.16 6.09
C GLU A 36 10.15 -23.14 6.05
N ALA A 37 10.30 -22.44 4.93
CA ALA A 37 11.29 -21.37 4.78
C ALA A 37 11.01 -20.17 5.70
N ALA A 38 9.75 -19.77 5.86
CA ALA A 38 9.38 -18.71 6.80
C ALA A 38 9.72 -19.08 8.25
N LYS A 39 9.40 -20.32 8.66
CA LYS A 39 9.80 -20.84 9.98
C LYS A 39 11.32 -20.84 10.17
N TYR A 40 12.08 -21.22 9.14
CA TYR A 40 13.54 -21.23 9.18
C TYR A 40 14.11 -19.80 9.33
N LEU A 41 13.67 -18.86 8.50
CA LEU A 41 14.10 -17.46 8.58
C LEU A 41 13.69 -16.78 9.90
N SER A 42 12.54 -17.16 10.46
CA SER A 42 12.10 -16.66 11.75
C SER A 42 12.94 -17.19 12.91
N LYS A 43 13.33 -18.47 12.88
CA LYS A 43 14.31 -19.02 13.86
C LYS A 43 15.65 -18.30 13.81
N LEU A 44 16.07 -17.83 12.64
CA LEU A 44 17.27 -17.02 12.48
C LEU A 44 17.07 -15.55 12.88
N GLY A 45 15.83 -15.14 13.18
CA GLY A 45 15.48 -13.78 13.57
C GLY A 45 15.39 -12.78 12.42
N PHE A 46 15.45 -13.24 11.16
CA PHE A 46 15.34 -12.36 9.99
C PHE A 46 13.92 -11.89 9.74
N ILE A 47 12.92 -12.67 10.13
CA ILE A 47 11.51 -12.36 9.90
C ILE A 47 10.64 -12.66 11.12
N GLU A 48 9.60 -11.86 11.28
CA GLU A 48 8.40 -12.20 12.03
C GLU A 48 7.35 -12.63 11.01
N PHE A 49 6.57 -13.67 11.31
CA PHE A 49 5.48 -14.06 10.44
C PHE A 49 4.22 -14.37 11.25
N GLU A 50 3.09 -14.10 10.63
CA GLU A 50 1.78 -14.42 11.15
C GLU A 50 1.07 -15.34 10.15
N ILE A 51 0.43 -16.38 10.67
CA ILE A 51 -0.41 -17.26 9.88
C ILE A 51 -1.85 -17.04 10.34
N SER A 52 -2.68 -16.53 9.44
CA SER A 52 -4.09 -16.31 9.69
C SER A 52 -4.91 -16.97 8.60
N TYR A 53 -6.18 -17.24 8.90
CA TYR A 53 -7.14 -17.67 7.90
C TYR A 53 -8.02 -16.49 7.55
N PHE A 54 -8.49 -16.42 6.30
CA PHE A 54 -9.56 -15.51 5.94
C PHE A 54 -10.61 -16.22 5.11
N VAL A 55 -11.81 -15.64 5.12
CA VAL A 55 -12.91 -16.00 4.23
C VAL A 55 -13.29 -14.78 3.39
N ILE A 56 -13.82 -15.03 2.20
CA ILE A 56 -14.40 -13.98 1.37
C ILE A 56 -15.88 -13.86 1.74
N CYS A 57 -16.38 -12.63 1.89
CA CYS A 57 -17.77 -12.37 2.28
C CYS A 57 -18.79 -13.08 1.37
N ALA A 58 -18.75 -12.78 0.07
CA ALA A 58 -19.58 -13.41 -0.96
C ALA A 58 -18.73 -14.23 -1.94
N ASN A 59 -18.49 -15.50 -1.58
CA ASN A 59 -17.80 -16.46 -2.44
C ASN A 59 -18.80 -17.43 -3.07
N GLU A 60 -18.71 -17.61 -4.38
CA GLU A 60 -19.65 -18.42 -5.19
C GLU A 60 -19.65 -19.91 -4.81
N LEU A 61 -18.57 -20.38 -4.20
CA LEU A 61 -18.39 -21.77 -3.80
C LEU A 61 -18.94 -22.06 -2.39
N ASP A 62 -19.36 -21.03 -1.64
CA ASP A 62 -19.86 -21.21 -0.28
C ASP A 62 -21.34 -21.61 -0.28
N LEU A 63 -21.78 -22.35 0.75
CA LEU A 63 -23.16 -22.84 0.85
C LEU A 63 -24.19 -21.71 0.95
N ASP A 64 -23.82 -20.59 1.57
CA ASP A 64 -24.69 -19.44 1.76
C ASP A 64 -24.76 -18.51 0.56
N PHE A 65 -23.96 -18.75 -0.50
CA PHE A 65 -23.89 -17.87 -1.66
C PHE A 65 -25.24 -17.52 -2.31
N PRO A 66 -26.18 -18.49 -2.49
CA PRO A 66 -27.49 -18.20 -3.10
C PRO A 66 -28.32 -17.19 -2.30
N ASP A 67 -28.10 -17.11 -0.99
CA ASP A 67 -28.86 -16.27 -0.06
C ASP A 67 -28.14 -14.95 0.30
N VAL A 68 -27.03 -14.64 -0.39
CA VAL A 68 -26.26 -13.42 -0.15
C VAL A 68 -26.91 -12.23 -0.86
N TYR A 69 -27.34 -11.25 -0.06
CA TYR A 69 -27.96 -10.01 -0.57
C TYR A 69 -27.02 -9.17 -1.46
N ASP A 70 -25.72 -9.12 -1.13
CA ASP A 70 -24.70 -8.41 -1.89
C ASP A 70 -23.65 -9.41 -2.42
N SER A 71 -23.98 -10.03 -3.56
CA SER A 71 -23.14 -11.04 -4.22
C SER A 71 -21.80 -10.50 -4.72
N ASP A 72 -21.68 -9.17 -4.87
CA ASP A 72 -20.47 -8.51 -5.37
C ASP A 72 -19.47 -8.19 -4.26
N CYS A 73 -19.84 -8.39 -2.99
CA CYS A 73 -18.96 -8.12 -1.85
C CYS A 73 -17.82 -9.15 -1.76
N LYS A 74 -16.64 -8.77 -2.25
CA LYS A 74 -15.41 -9.59 -2.22
C LYS A 74 -14.47 -9.26 -1.06
N ASN A 75 -14.99 -8.67 0.02
CA ASN A 75 -14.18 -8.31 1.17
C ASN A 75 -13.52 -9.55 1.82
N GLN A 76 -12.27 -9.41 2.24
CA GLN A 76 -11.49 -10.45 2.92
C GLN A 76 -11.62 -10.27 4.43
N ILE A 77 -12.10 -11.29 5.10
CA ILE A 77 -12.42 -11.24 6.53
C ILE A 77 -11.51 -12.20 7.25
N ILE A 78 -10.57 -11.64 8.02
CA ILE A 78 -9.60 -12.42 8.80
C ILE A 78 -10.33 -13.10 9.95
N ILE A 79 -10.11 -14.41 10.08
CA ILE A 79 -10.60 -15.25 11.15
C ILE A 79 -9.46 -15.40 12.16
N ALA A 80 -9.72 -14.98 13.40
CA ALA A 80 -8.80 -15.18 14.51
C ALA A 80 -8.56 -16.68 14.75
N HIS A 81 -7.37 -17.05 15.24
CA HIS A 81 -7.01 -18.45 15.45
C HIS A 81 -7.95 -19.16 16.47
N ASP A 82 -8.42 -18.42 17.46
CA ASP A 82 -9.31 -18.86 18.53
C ASP A 82 -10.80 -18.59 18.25
N PHE A 83 -11.15 -18.13 17.04
CA PHE A 83 -12.52 -17.80 16.67
C PHE A 83 -13.48 -18.98 16.88
N ASN A 84 -14.50 -18.73 17.71
CA ASN A 84 -15.59 -19.66 17.95
C ASN A 84 -16.93 -19.00 17.61
N GLU A 85 -17.58 -19.52 16.58
CA GLU A 85 -18.86 -19.00 16.07
C GLU A 85 -20.01 -19.05 17.07
N ASP A 86 -19.94 -19.90 18.10
CA ASP A 86 -20.93 -19.96 19.17
C ASP A 86 -20.79 -18.80 20.18
N CYS A 87 -19.63 -18.14 20.21
CA CYS A 87 -19.27 -17.11 21.20
C CYS A 87 -18.92 -15.76 20.56
N ASP A 88 -18.43 -15.77 19.32
CA ASP A 88 -17.81 -14.63 18.65
C ASP A 88 -18.64 -14.18 17.45
N ASP A 89 -18.92 -12.88 17.42
CA ASP A 89 -19.58 -12.23 16.31
C ASP A 89 -18.57 -11.85 15.22
N LEU A 90 -18.79 -12.32 13.99
CA LEU A 90 -17.99 -11.92 12.82
C LEU A 90 -18.87 -11.21 11.79
N SER A 91 -18.54 -9.97 11.45
CA SER A 91 -19.28 -9.18 10.46
C SER A 91 -18.36 -8.65 9.36
N CYS A 92 -18.85 -8.63 8.12
CA CYS A 92 -18.17 -7.98 7.01
C CYS A 92 -18.18 -6.46 7.19
N GLU A 93 -16.99 -5.84 7.14
CA GLU A 93 -16.86 -4.39 7.30
C GLU A 93 -17.47 -3.59 6.14
N ASP A 94 -17.48 -4.15 4.92
CA ASP A 94 -17.96 -3.47 3.72
C ASP A 94 -19.49 -3.45 3.63
N CYS A 95 -20.13 -4.60 3.78
CA CYS A 95 -21.58 -4.75 3.61
C CYS A 95 -22.36 -4.91 4.92
N GLY A 96 -21.67 -5.00 6.06
CA GLY A 96 -22.28 -5.17 7.38
C GLY A 96 -22.92 -6.55 7.61
N ARG A 97 -22.72 -7.51 6.69
CA ARG A 97 -23.30 -8.84 6.76
C ARG A 97 -22.65 -9.65 7.87
N TYR A 98 -23.47 -10.38 8.64
CA TYR A 98 -22.99 -11.35 9.61
C TYR A 98 -22.43 -12.59 8.89
N ILE A 99 -21.25 -13.05 9.31
CA ILE A 99 -20.47 -14.09 8.66
C ILE A 99 -20.35 -15.26 9.60
N LEU A 100 -20.76 -16.43 9.12
CA LEU A 100 -20.75 -17.68 9.85
C LEU A 100 -19.86 -18.69 9.10
N PRO A 101 -18.52 -18.64 9.28
CA PRO A 101 -17.58 -19.47 8.52
C PRO A 101 -17.79 -20.98 8.69
N ASN A 102 -18.14 -21.45 9.90
CA ASN A 102 -18.36 -22.86 10.22
C ASN A 102 -19.74 -23.32 9.76
N THR A 103 -20.82 -22.61 10.10
CA THR A 103 -22.19 -23.00 9.72
C THR A 103 -22.35 -23.08 8.20
N TYR A 104 -21.82 -22.09 7.47
CA TYR A 104 -21.92 -22.07 6.00
C TYR A 104 -20.76 -22.74 5.29
N LYS A 105 -19.85 -23.40 6.02
CA LYS A 105 -18.67 -24.10 5.48
C LYS A 105 -17.90 -23.24 4.47
N LYS A 106 -17.70 -21.96 4.80
CA LYS A 106 -17.07 -21.00 3.88
C LYS A 106 -15.64 -21.42 3.58
N GLN A 107 -15.21 -21.22 2.34
CA GLN A 107 -13.87 -21.58 1.93
C GLN A 107 -12.83 -20.72 2.65
N ARG A 108 -11.98 -21.37 3.46
CA ARG A 108 -10.88 -20.72 4.16
C ARG A 108 -9.65 -20.68 3.29
N SER A 109 -9.08 -19.50 3.14
CA SER A 109 -7.76 -19.31 2.55
C SER A 109 -6.76 -18.97 3.64
N LEU A 110 -5.58 -19.58 3.55
CA LEU A 110 -4.46 -19.33 4.44
C LEU A 110 -3.72 -18.08 3.98
N VAL A 111 -3.43 -17.16 4.90
CA VAL A 111 -2.51 -16.05 4.65
C VAL A 111 -1.28 -16.23 5.51
N LEU A 112 -0.13 -16.14 4.86
CA LEU A 112 1.15 -15.95 5.51
C LEU A 112 1.54 -14.49 5.34
N SER A 113 1.52 -13.73 6.43
CA SER A 113 2.02 -12.37 6.49
C SER A 113 3.44 -12.38 7.05
N ILE A 114 4.34 -11.61 6.46
CA ILE A 114 5.76 -11.56 6.82
C ILE A 114 6.17 -10.12 7.04
N LYS A 115 6.83 -9.89 8.18
CA LYS A 115 7.48 -8.64 8.52
C LYS A 115 8.97 -8.86 8.63
N LEU A 116 9.74 -8.15 7.83
CA LEU A 116 11.20 -8.25 7.84
C LEU A 116 11.78 -7.54 9.05
N ASN A 117 12.67 -8.21 9.76
CA ASN A 117 13.50 -7.59 10.79
C ASN A 117 14.75 -6.99 10.13
N ILE A 118 14.63 -5.71 9.77
CA ILE A 118 15.70 -4.98 9.08
C ILE A 118 16.95 -4.90 9.97
N GLU A 119 16.80 -4.60 11.26
CA GLU A 119 17.91 -4.45 12.21
C GLU A 119 18.74 -5.73 12.34
N LYS A 120 18.09 -6.89 12.45
CA LYS A 120 18.76 -8.19 12.46
C LYS A 120 19.45 -8.50 11.15
N THR A 121 18.84 -8.12 10.04
CA THR A 121 19.43 -8.30 8.71
C THR A 121 20.71 -7.47 8.55
N VAL A 122 20.70 -6.21 9.03
CA VAL A 122 21.90 -5.36 9.08
C VAL A 122 22.96 -5.98 9.98
N SER A 123 22.59 -6.37 11.20
CA SER A 123 23.50 -6.96 12.18
C SER A 123 24.17 -8.23 11.65
N TYR A 124 23.41 -9.08 10.94
CA TYR A 124 23.95 -10.26 10.27
C TYR A 124 24.95 -9.87 9.19
N PHE A 125 24.60 -8.91 8.32
CA PHE A 125 25.51 -8.49 7.26
C PHE A 125 26.81 -7.88 7.82
N GLU A 126 26.70 -7.02 8.84
CA GLU A 126 27.88 -6.46 9.52
C GLU A 126 28.73 -7.55 10.21
N SER A 127 28.11 -8.62 10.70
CA SER A 127 28.85 -9.78 11.21
C SER A 127 29.66 -10.51 10.13
N LEU A 128 29.21 -10.49 8.87
CA LEU A 128 29.98 -11.04 7.73
C LEU A 128 31.19 -10.15 7.37
N LEU A 129 31.15 -8.87 7.72
CA LEU A 129 32.26 -7.94 7.55
C LEU A 129 33.33 -8.09 8.64
N ALA A 130 33.07 -8.88 9.69
CA ALA A 130 34.04 -9.13 10.74
C ALA A 130 35.34 -9.73 10.19
N GLY A 131 36.46 -9.05 10.46
CA GLY A 131 37.78 -9.43 9.94
C GLY A 131 38.16 -8.78 8.60
N LEU A 132 37.32 -7.91 8.05
CA LEU A 132 37.66 -7.02 6.93
C LEU A 132 37.87 -5.59 7.45
N ILE A 133 38.63 -4.79 6.70
CA ILE A 133 38.76 -3.34 6.96
C ILE A 133 37.65 -2.64 6.19
N TRP A 134 36.69 -2.05 6.89
CA TRP A 134 35.54 -1.41 6.27
C TRP A 134 35.11 -0.14 7.02
N GLN A 135 34.39 0.72 6.32
CA GLN A 135 33.79 1.94 6.85
C GLN A 135 32.33 2.04 6.41
N LYS A 136 31.43 2.39 7.35
CA LYS A 136 30.06 2.78 7.04
C LYS A 136 30.06 4.20 6.48
N ALA A 137 29.69 4.36 5.21
CA ALA A 137 29.63 5.66 4.55
C ALA A 137 28.26 6.33 4.70
N GLY A 138 27.22 5.52 4.93
CA GLY A 138 25.83 5.92 5.15
C GLY A 138 25.00 4.69 5.53
N GLU A 139 23.71 4.89 5.86
CA GLU A 139 22.83 3.74 6.08
C GLU A 139 22.75 2.89 4.81
N GLY A 140 23.01 1.58 4.95
CA GLY A 140 23.06 0.66 3.82
C GLY A 140 24.27 0.79 2.88
N VAL A 141 25.24 1.68 3.15
CA VAL A 141 26.41 1.90 2.27
C VAL A 141 27.72 1.63 3.02
N TYR A 142 28.51 0.69 2.51
CA TYR A 142 29.75 0.24 3.11
C TYR A 142 30.91 0.34 2.12
N HIS A 143 32.05 0.87 2.54
CA HIS A 143 33.30 0.83 1.78
C HIS A 143 34.24 -0.18 2.42
N ILE A 144 34.72 -1.13 1.63
CA ILE A 144 35.55 -2.25 2.11
C ILE A 144 36.89 -2.20 1.39
N SER A 145 37.98 -2.19 2.14
CA SER A 145 39.32 -2.32 1.59
C SER A 145 39.63 -3.80 1.32
N PHE A 146 39.74 -4.18 0.05
CA PHE A 146 39.99 -5.54 -0.39
C PHE A 146 40.99 -5.54 -1.55
N GLN A 147 42.08 -6.32 -1.43
CA GLN A 147 43.15 -6.41 -2.45
C GLN A 147 43.68 -5.04 -2.93
N ASN A 148 43.97 -4.13 -2.00
CA ASN A 148 44.43 -2.76 -2.27
C ASN A 148 43.45 -1.89 -3.09
N ARG A 149 42.18 -2.29 -3.20
CA ARG A 149 41.10 -1.48 -3.78
C ARG A 149 40.01 -1.26 -2.76
N ILE A 150 39.27 -0.17 -2.92
CA ILE A 150 38.06 0.09 -2.14
C ILE A 150 36.89 -0.45 -2.97
N VAL A 151 36.13 -1.38 -2.40
CA VAL A 151 34.89 -1.89 -2.99
C VAL A 151 33.72 -1.27 -2.23
N SER A 152 32.77 -0.68 -2.97
CA SER A 152 31.53 -0.16 -2.40
C SER A 152 30.47 -1.26 -2.40
N ILE A 153 29.90 -1.55 -1.23
CA ILE A 153 28.70 -2.38 -1.10
C ILE A 153 27.53 -1.49 -0.74
N VAL A 154 26.44 -1.60 -1.50
CA VAL A 154 25.23 -0.85 -1.27
C VAL A 154 24.06 -1.81 -1.09
N ILE A 155 23.27 -1.60 -0.04
CA ILE A 155 22.02 -2.31 0.26
C ILE A 155 20.88 -1.29 0.06
N PRO A 156 20.27 -1.22 -1.15
CA PRO A 156 19.42 -0.08 -1.53
C PRO A 156 18.19 0.11 -0.65
N VAL A 157 17.62 -0.97 -0.11
CA VAL A 157 16.45 -0.92 0.79
C VAL A 157 16.76 -0.21 2.12
N LEU A 158 18.04 -0.17 2.52
CA LEU A 158 18.51 0.48 3.75
C LEU A 158 19.03 1.91 3.49
N CYS A 159 19.17 2.28 2.22
CA CYS A 159 19.75 3.55 1.83
C CYS A 159 18.72 4.68 2.04
N THR A 160 18.93 5.49 3.08
CA THR A 160 18.07 6.65 3.37
C THR A 160 18.42 7.85 2.50
N ASP A 161 19.70 8.03 2.17
CA ASP A 161 20.17 9.07 1.27
C ASP A 161 20.32 8.52 -0.16
N THR A 162 19.47 9.01 -1.06
CA THR A 162 19.47 8.62 -2.47
C THR A 162 20.69 9.12 -3.25
N SER A 163 21.46 10.06 -2.70
CA SER A 163 22.67 10.58 -3.34
C SER A 163 23.71 9.48 -3.60
N TYR A 164 23.79 8.48 -2.73
CA TYR A 164 24.68 7.31 -2.87
C TYR A 164 24.28 6.36 -4.01
N LEU A 165 23.04 6.44 -4.50
CA LEU A 165 22.54 5.63 -5.62
C LEU A 165 22.70 6.33 -6.97
N THR A 166 23.28 7.54 -7.01
CA THR A 166 23.55 8.26 -8.26
C THR A 166 24.61 7.52 -9.09
N ALA A 167 24.48 7.61 -10.42
CA ALA A 167 25.42 6.95 -11.32
C ALA A 167 26.88 7.39 -11.08
N ASP A 168 27.10 8.67 -10.78
CA ASP A 168 28.44 9.18 -10.51
C ASP A 168 29.06 8.57 -9.24
N ARG A 169 28.26 8.42 -8.16
CA ARG A 169 28.73 7.81 -6.91
C ARG A 169 29.00 6.32 -7.05
N LEU A 170 28.11 5.58 -7.73
CA LEU A 170 28.27 4.15 -7.96
C LEU A 170 29.47 3.81 -8.88
N ARG A 171 30.00 4.80 -9.61
CA ARG A 171 31.16 4.66 -10.50
C ARG A 171 32.49 5.10 -9.89
N ILE A 172 32.54 5.52 -8.63
CA ILE A 172 33.81 5.90 -7.98
C ILE A 172 34.69 4.66 -7.76
N ASN A 173 34.07 3.56 -7.35
CA ASN A 173 34.72 2.32 -6.97
C ASN A 173 34.02 1.14 -7.65
N PRO A 174 34.65 -0.05 -7.71
CA PRO A 174 33.93 -1.30 -7.92
C PRO A 174 32.76 -1.39 -6.94
N THR A 175 31.55 -1.55 -7.46
CA THR A 175 30.33 -1.47 -6.66
C THR A 175 29.48 -2.73 -6.78
N VAL A 176 29.06 -3.25 -5.63
CA VAL A 176 28.14 -4.38 -5.51
C VAL A 176 26.82 -3.89 -4.91
N LEU A 177 25.73 -4.27 -5.55
CA LEU A 177 24.39 -4.11 -4.98
C LEU A 177 23.96 -5.40 -4.31
N ILE A 178 23.60 -5.33 -3.03
CA ILE A 178 22.96 -6.44 -2.33
C ILE A 178 21.50 -6.11 -2.17
N THR A 179 20.65 -6.85 -2.85
CA THR A 179 19.20 -6.63 -2.79
C THR A 179 18.58 -7.56 -1.75
N LEU A 180 17.64 -7.02 -0.97
CA LEU A 180 16.73 -7.86 -0.17
C LEU A 180 15.65 -8.34 -1.13
N GLY A 181 15.96 -9.41 -1.88
CA GLY A 181 15.17 -10.00 -2.98
C GLY A 181 15.28 -9.29 -4.34
N THR A 182 14.53 -9.70 -5.35
CA THR A 182 14.59 -9.16 -6.73
C THR A 182 13.76 -7.87 -6.92
N ARG A 183 14.24 -6.72 -6.45
CA ARG A 183 13.74 -5.43 -6.97
C ARG A 183 14.50 -5.11 -8.24
N ASP A 184 13.79 -4.87 -9.34
CA ASP A 184 14.36 -4.31 -10.56
C ASP A 184 14.80 -2.87 -10.28
N LEU A 185 16.04 -2.74 -9.82
CA LEU A 185 16.72 -1.46 -9.82
C LEU A 185 17.12 -1.20 -11.27
N LYS A 186 16.27 -0.46 -11.99
CA LYS A 186 16.53 0.00 -13.36
C LYS A 186 17.62 1.07 -13.35
N LEU A 187 18.84 0.66 -13.02
CA LEU A 187 20.02 1.50 -13.02
C LEU A 187 20.67 1.43 -14.40
N LEU A 188 21.14 2.58 -14.89
CA LEU A 188 21.82 2.71 -16.20
C LEU A 188 23.23 2.11 -16.22
N LEU A 189 23.59 1.37 -15.16
CA LEU A 189 24.91 0.84 -14.95
C LEU A 189 24.84 -0.67 -15.00
N ASN A 190 25.84 -1.28 -15.61
CA ASN A 190 26.08 -2.71 -15.54
C ASN A 190 26.64 -3.05 -14.15
N LEU A 191 25.76 -3.03 -13.15
CA LEU A 191 26.11 -3.25 -11.75
C LEU A 191 26.09 -4.74 -11.42
N TYR A 192 27.11 -5.18 -10.69
CA TYR A 192 27.08 -6.50 -10.10
C TYR A 192 26.08 -6.51 -8.95
N THR A 193 25.00 -7.27 -9.13
CA THR A 193 23.90 -7.38 -8.18
C THR A 193 23.83 -8.80 -7.65
N ILE A 194 23.72 -8.94 -6.34
CA ILE A 194 23.51 -10.21 -5.65
C ILE A 194 22.30 -10.09 -4.73
N SER A 195 21.66 -11.22 -4.42
CA SER A 195 20.62 -11.21 -3.39
C SER A 195 21.21 -11.46 -2.01
N MET A 196 20.66 -10.83 -0.99
CA MET A 196 20.92 -11.18 0.42
C MET A 196 20.61 -12.66 0.71
N ALA A 197 19.65 -13.25 0.00
CA ALA A 197 19.36 -14.68 0.12
C ALA A 197 20.57 -15.55 -0.27
N ASP A 198 21.42 -15.08 -1.20
CA ASP A 198 22.60 -15.83 -1.65
C ASP A 198 23.64 -15.91 -0.54
N LEU A 199 23.77 -14.85 0.25
CA LEU A 199 24.63 -14.79 1.43
C LEU A 199 24.05 -15.58 2.61
N ILE A 200 22.73 -15.50 2.85
CA ILE A 200 22.05 -16.22 3.95
C ILE A 200 22.11 -17.74 3.72
N CYS A 201 21.85 -18.17 2.48
CA CYS A 201 21.87 -19.58 2.10
C CYS A 201 23.27 -20.11 1.81
N LYS A 202 24.32 -19.28 1.93
CA LYS A 202 25.74 -19.63 1.66
C LYS A 202 25.97 -20.16 0.23
N HIS A 203 25.21 -19.64 -0.73
CA HIS A 203 25.45 -19.90 -2.15
C HIS A 203 26.68 -19.15 -2.66
N GLU A 204 26.86 -17.94 -2.16
CA GLU A 204 28.07 -17.13 -2.37
C GLU A 204 28.58 -16.65 -1.01
N THR A 205 29.90 -16.62 -0.85
CA THR A 205 30.54 -16.00 0.30
C THR A 205 30.85 -14.53 0.02
N LEU A 206 30.91 -13.71 1.07
CA LEU A 206 31.23 -12.29 0.89
C LEU A 206 32.60 -12.08 0.21
N LYS A 207 33.57 -12.98 0.43
CA LYS A 207 34.88 -12.92 -0.23
C LYS A 207 34.79 -13.17 -1.73
N GLU A 208 33.98 -14.14 -2.17
CA GLU A 208 33.76 -14.41 -3.60
C GLU A 208 33.05 -13.24 -4.27
N VAL A 209 32.09 -12.62 -3.59
CA VAL A 209 31.39 -11.41 -4.05
C VAL A 209 32.38 -10.25 -4.23
N LEU A 210 33.24 -10.02 -3.23
CA LEU A 210 34.25 -8.95 -3.29
C LEU A 210 35.27 -9.18 -4.41
N LEU A 211 35.72 -10.43 -4.57
CA LEU A 211 36.64 -10.81 -5.64
C LEU A 211 36.01 -10.57 -7.02
N THR A 212 34.77 -11.04 -7.22
CA THR A 212 34.01 -10.81 -8.46
C THR A 212 33.79 -9.32 -8.73
N ALA A 213 33.55 -8.52 -7.68
CA ALA A 213 33.42 -7.07 -7.82
C ALA A 213 34.72 -6.41 -8.31
N VAL A 214 35.85 -6.83 -7.74
CA VAL A 214 37.17 -6.34 -8.15
C VAL A 214 37.49 -6.72 -9.60
N GLU A 215 37.17 -7.95 -10.01
CA GLU A 215 37.35 -8.44 -11.39
C GLU A 215 36.49 -7.67 -12.39
N LYS A 216 35.22 -7.41 -12.05
CA LYS A 216 34.31 -6.61 -12.89
C LYS A 216 34.69 -5.12 -12.94
N GLY A 217 35.43 -4.64 -11.96
CA GLY A 217 35.89 -3.26 -11.90
C GLY A 217 34.75 -2.27 -11.68
N ILE A 218 34.96 -1.05 -12.18
CA ILE A 218 34.00 0.05 -12.01
C ILE A 218 32.78 -0.20 -12.90
N PRO A 219 31.54 0.00 -12.41
CA PRO A 219 30.34 -0.17 -13.21
C PRO A 219 30.34 0.73 -14.47
N GLU A 220 30.08 0.12 -15.63
CA GLU A 220 30.00 0.84 -16.89
C GLU A 220 28.56 1.23 -17.22
N LEU A 221 28.38 2.30 -17.99
CA LEU A 221 27.07 2.69 -18.50
C LEU A 221 26.57 1.66 -19.53
N LEU A 222 25.31 1.26 -19.42
CA LEU A 222 24.70 0.37 -20.39
C LEU A 222 24.64 1.05 -21.77
N PRO A 223 25.09 0.38 -22.85
CA PRO A 223 25.06 0.95 -24.19
C PRO A 223 23.62 1.15 -24.67
N ASN A 224 23.38 2.21 -25.46
CA ASN A 224 22.10 2.51 -26.11
C ASN A 224 20.90 2.80 -25.18
N VAL A 225 21.13 3.17 -23.93
CA VAL A 225 20.03 3.62 -23.06
C VAL A 225 19.80 5.12 -23.26
N SER A 226 18.65 5.49 -23.82
CA SER A 226 18.23 6.88 -23.88
C SER A 226 18.04 7.42 -22.46
N LEU A 227 18.72 8.52 -22.13
CA LEU A 227 18.52 9.27 -20.88
C LEU A 227 17.05 9.70 -20.69
N GLN A 228 16.22 9.68 -21.74
CA GLN A 228 14.79 9.98 -21.65
C GLN A 228 13.93 8.79 -21.17
N ALA A 229 14.47 7.57 -21.10
CA ALA A 229 13.75 6.39 -20.60
C ALA A 229 13.69 6.31 -19.05
N LEU A 230 14.20 7.32 -18.35
CA LEU A 230 14.48 7.35 -16.90
C LEU A 230 13.32 7.77 -15.98
N ASN A 231 12.08 7.78 -16.44
CA ASN A 231 10.92 8.19 -15.61
C ASN A 231 10.47 7.14 -14.56
N TYR A 232 11.37 6.32 -14.00
CA TYR A 232 11.00 5.28 -13.01
C TYR A 232 11.56 5.47 -11.58
N TYR A 233 12.38 6.50 -11.35
CA TYR A 233 12.53 7.12 -10.02
C TYR A 233 12.49 8.63 -10.21
N PRO A 234 11.76 9.39 -9.36
CA PRO A 234 11.50 10.78 -9.61
C PRO A 234 12.83 11.53 -9.57
N TYR A 235 13.18 12.11 -10.71
CA TYR A 235 14.12 13.21 -10.80
C TYR A 235 13.72 14.21 -9.70
N VAL A 236 14.59 14.45 -8.71
CA VAL A 236 14.50 15.64 -7.86
C VAL A 236 15.47 16.63 -8.48
N PRO A 237 15.03 17.46 -9.46
CA PRO A 237 15.82 18.60 -9.84
C PRO A 237 15.89 19.52 -8.63
N LEU A 238 17.12 19.82 -8.18
CA LEU A 238 17.37 20.98 -7.34
C LEU A 238 16.86 22.20 -8.09
N GLN A 239 15.82 22.82 -7.53
CA GLN A 239 14.98 23.88 -8.11
C GLN A 239 13.84 23.35 -8.99
N TYR A 240 12.73 22.96 -8.37
CA TYR A 240 11.39 23.47 -8.69
C TYR A 240 10.50 23.20 -7.48
N ALA A 241 9.77 24.21 -7.03
CA ALA A 241 8.63 24.02 -6.13
C ALA A 241 7.78 22.86 -6.69
N GLN A 242 7.33 21.96 -5.81
CA GLN A 242 6.51 20.81 -6.20
C GLN A 242 5.47 21.26 -7.24
N PRO A 243 5.41 20.65 -8.44
CA PRO A 243 4.31 20.91 -9.34
C PRO A 243 3.06 20.44 -8.61
N ILE A 244 2.24 21.42 -8.20
CA ILE A 244 0.91 21.19 -7.65
C ILE A 244 0.22 20.27 -8.67
N PRO A 245 -0.21 19.05 -8.29
CA PRO A 245 -1.00 18.22 -9.21
C PRO A 245 -2.15 19.09 -9.69
N PRO A 246 -2.50 19.09 -11.00
CA PRO A 246 -3.53 19.98 -11.51
C PRO A 246 -4.75 19.85 -10.61
N GLU A 247 -5.10 20.95 -9.93
CA GLU A 247 -6.18 20.92 -8.95
C GLU A 247 -7.39 20.37 -9.69
N LYS A 248 -7.85 19.21 -9.23
CA LYS A 248 -9.06 18.61 -9.75
C LYS A 248 -10.20 19.48 -9.26
N ILE A 249 -10.56 20.48 -10.04
CA ILE A 249 -11.59 21.44 -9.68
C ILE A 249 -12.93 20.92 -10.20
N LEU A 250 -13.89 20.77 -9.29
CA LEU A 250 -15.28 20.46 -9.59
C LEU A 250 -16.12 21.71 -9.36
N GLN A 251 -16.74 22.22 -10.42
CA GLN A 251 -17.59 23.41 -10.36
C GLN A 251 -18.98 23.02 -9.89
N LEU A 252 -19.35 23.40 -8.68
CA LEU A 252 -20.71 23.23 -8.16
C LEU A 252 -21.57 24.42 -8.59
N GLN A 253 -22.68 24.13 -9.24
CA GLN A 253 -23.69 25.10 -9.66
C GLN A 253 -25.09 24.63 -9.26
N ILE A 254 -25.94 25.56 -8.82
CA ILE A 254 -27.36 25.28 -8.58
C ILE A 254 -28.13 25.84 -9.79
N GLN A 255 -28.64 24.96 -10.65
CA GLN A 255 -29.44 25.35 -11.81
C GLN A 255 -30.91 25.02 -11.54
N GLY A 256 -31.70 26.05 -11.26
CA GLY A 256 -33.12 25.89 -10.92
C GLY A 256 -33.32 25.03 -9.66
N ASN A 257 -33.88 23.84 -9.84
CA ASN A 257 -34.14 22.88 -8.75
C ASN A 257 -33.05 21.80 -8.62
N ASN A 258 -31.98 21.82 -9.43
CA ASN A 258 -31.02 20.74 -9.48
C ASN A 258 -29.62 21.20 -9.06
N ILE A 259 -28.90 20.32 -8.35
CA ILE A 259 -27.49 20.49 -8.02
C ILE A 259 -26.68 19.87 -9.15
N CYS A 260 -25.89 20.72 -9.80
CA CYS A 260 -25.03 20.34 -10.91
C CYS A 260 -23.56 20.43 -10.50
N ILE A 261 -22.76 19.47 -10.96
CA ILE A 261 -21.29 19.51 -10.83
C ILE A 261 -20.71 19.45 -12.23
N ASN A 262 -19.89 20.42 -12.62
CA ASN A 262 -19.37 20.59 -13.98
C ASN A 262 -20.49 20.56 -15.04
N ASN A 263 -21.61 21.26 -14.78
CA ASN A 263 -22.83 21.27 -15.61
C ASN A 263 -23.55 19.91 -15.75
N ILE A 264 -23.20 18.92 -14.92
CA ILE A 264 -23.85 17.60 -14.90
C ILE A 264 -24.78 17.54 -13.70
N GLU A 265 -26.05 17.24 -13.94
CA GLU A 265 -27.05 17.09 -12.89
C GLU A 265 -26.79 15.84 -12.03
N VAL A 266 -26.44 16.07 -10.76
CA VAL A 266 -26.07 15.00 -9.83
C VAL A 266 -27.16 14.71 -8.80
N ILE A 267 -27.84 15.73 -8.26
CA ILE A 267 -28.85 15.58 -7.19
C ILE A 267 -30.05 16.51 -7.45
N ASP A 268 -31.26 15.98 -7.28
CA ASP A 268 -32.51 16.75 -7.22
C ASP A 268 -32.70 17.37 -5.82
N LYS A 269 -32.95 18.68 -5.75
CA LYS A 269 -33.17 19.44 -4.51
C LYS A 269 -34.33 18.90 -3.67
N HIS A 270 -35.40 18.42 -4.30
CA HIS A 270 -36.61 18.00 -3.58
C HIS A 270 -36.52 16.55 -3.06
N SER A 271 -35.42 15.86 -3.37
CA SER A 271 -35.15 14.52 -2.87
C SER A 271 -34.65 14.53 -1.42
N LYS A 272 -34.83 13.42 -0.69
CA LYS A 272 -34.23 13.23 0.64
C LYS A 272 -32.71 13.45 0.63
N SER A 273 -32.06 13.03 -0.45
CA SER A 273 -30.64 13.26 -0.72
C SER A 273 -30.31 14.74 -0.92
N GLY A 274 -31.19 15.48 -1.60
CA GLY A 274 -31.10 16.94 -1.77
C GLY A 274 -31.09 17.66 -0.42
N ASN A 275 -32.02 17.34 0.47
CA ASN A 275 -32.09 17.96 1.80
C ASN A 275 -30.80 17.74 2.61
N ILE A 276 -30.25 16.52 2.60
CA ILE A 276 -28.96 16.22 3.25
C ILE A 276 -27.83 17.03 2.62
N PHE A 277 -27.79 17.11 1.29
CA PHE A 277 -26.77 17.87 0.57
C PHE A 277 -26.84 19.37 0.90
N PHE A 278 -28.03 19.95 1.00
CA PHE A 278 -28.21 21.36 1.38
C PHE A 278 -27.72 21.65 2.80
N ILE A 279 -27.89 20.71 3.73
CA ILE A 279 -27.35 20.85 5.10
C ILE A 279 -25.82 20.88 5.09
N LEU A 280 -25.17 20.00 4.32
CA LEU A 280 -23.72 20.01 4.15
C LEU A 280 -23.24 21.29 3.46
N LEU A 281 -24.01 21.78 2.49
CA LEU A 281 -23.75 23.02 1.78
C LEU A 281 -23.87 24.25 2.66
N GLU A 282 -24.87 24.31 3.54
CA GLU A 282 -25.03 25.40 4.51
C GLU A 282 -23.85 25.46 5.48
N GLN A 283 -23.41 24.31 6.02
CA GLN A 283 -22.22 24.27 6.87
C GLN A 283 -20.97 24.73 6.13
N PHE A 284 -20.79 24.27 4.90
CA PHE A 284 -19.67 24.71 4.05
C PHE A 284 -19.67 26.23 3.86
N TRP A 285 -20.83 26.83 3.60
CA TRP A 285 -20.96 28.27 3.45
C TRP A 285 -20.72 29.04 4.74
N GLN A 286 -21.10 28.48 5.90
CA GLN A 286 -20.80 29.08 7.20
C GLN A 286 -19.28 29.14 7.41
N ASP A 287 -18.58 28.02 7.26
CA ASP A 287 -17.14 27.94 7.42
C ASP A 287 -16.39 28.87 6.44
N PHE A 288 -16.90 28.97 5.21
CA PHE A 288 -16.37 29.89 4.20
C PHE A 288 -16.56 31.37 4.59
N LYS A 289 -17.75 31.75 5.08
CA LYS A 289 -18.04 33.12 5.52
C LYS A 289 -17.25 33.52 6.76
N GLU A 290 -17.00 32.58 7.66
CA GLU A 290 -16.23 32.77 8.89
C GLU A 290 -14.71 32.82 8.63
N GLY A 291 -14.27 32.58 7.39
CA GLY A 291 -12.86 32.66 7.01
C GLY A 291 -12.01 31.53 7.60
N ILE A 292 -12.64 30.40 7.95
CA ILE A 292 -11.97 29.21 8.45
C ILE A 292 -11.03 28.67 7.36
N SER A 293 -9.88 28.08 7.74
CA SER A 293 -8.99 27.45 6.75
C SER A 293 -9.61 26.14 6.24
N LYS A 294 -9.38 25.79 4.97
CA LYS A 294 -10.00 24.63 4.30
C LYS A 294 -9.77 23.31 5.06
N GLU A 295 -8.63 23.17 5.72
CA GLU A 295 -8.25 22.04 6.55
C GLU A 295 -9.20 21.87 7.73
N GLN A 296 -9.69 22.99 8.28
CA GLN A 296 -10.47 23.09 9.50
C GLN A 296 -11.99 23.13 9.28
N TYR A 297 -12.48 22.99 8.03
CA TYR A 297 -13.92 22.98 7.74
C TYR A 297 -14.62 21.87 8.53
N LYS A 298 -15.69 22.21 9.23
CA LYS A 298 -16.37 21.33 10.17
C LYS A 298 -17.10 20.22 9.42
N ALA A 299 -16.81 18.97 9.79
CA ALA A 299 -17.65 17.84 9.41
C ALA A 299 -18.90 17.78 10.31
N LEU A 300 -19.99 17.25 9.76
CA LEU A 300 -21.21 16.99 10.52
C LEU A 300 -21.36 15.49 10.78
N SER A 301 -21.67 15.11 12.02
CA SER A 301 -22.03 13.72 12.34
C SER A 301 -23.41 13.38 11.80
N VAL A 302 -23.70 12.08 11.68
CA VAL A 302 -25.03 11.60 11.27
C VAL A 302 -26.13 12.13 12.21
N GLY A 303 -25.83 12.22 13.51
CA GLY A 303 -26.73 12.79 14.52
C GLY A 303 -26.96 14.29 14.34
N GLU A 304 -25.92 15.07 14.03
CA GLU A 304 -26.07 16.51 13.75
C GLU A 304 -26.91 16.75 12.48
N ILE A 305 -26.73 15.92 11.45
CA ILE A 305 -27.56 15.97 10.23
C ILE A 305 -29.01 15.58 10.57
N ALA A 306 -29.23 14.55 11.39
CA ALA A 306 -30.57 14.12 11.82
C ALA A 306 -31.33 15.23 12.54
N ASN A 307 -30.64 15.92 13.45
CA ASN A 307 -31.20 17.03 14.22
C ASN A 307 -31.60 18.20 13.31
N ARG A 308 -30.85 18.48 12.26
CA ARG A 308 -31.15 19.55 11.29
C ARG A 308 -32.29 19.19 10.32
N ILE A 309 -32.50 17.91 10.03
CA ILE A 309 -33.62 17.45 9.19
C ILE A 309 -34.93 17.37 9.99
N GLY A 310 -34.86 16.92 11.24
CA GLY A 310 -36.02 16.67 12.09
C GLY A 310 -36.74 15.35 11.76
N ASN A 311 -37.40 14.75 12.77
CA ASN A 311 -38.21 13.52 12.65
C ASN A 311 -37.48 12.31 12.02
N ILE A 312 -36.23 12.04 12.39
CA ILE A 312 -35.49 10.85 11.96
C ILE A 312 -35.38 9.84 13.11
N PHE A 313 -35.95 8.65 12.89
CA PHE A 313 -35.95 7.53 13.84
C PHE A 313 -34.82 6.53 13.58
N ASP A 314 -34.33 6.46 12.33
CA ASP A 314 -33.26 5.56 11.90
C ASP A 314 -32.23 6.35 11.09
N VAL A 315 -31.18 6.79 11.79
CA VAL A 315 -30.09 7.60 11.23
C VAL A 315 -29.25 6.83 10.20
N GLU A 316 -29.16 5.51 10.32
CA GLU A 316 -28.38 4.67 9.40
C GLU A 316 -29.07 4.56 8.04
N GLN A 317 -30.36 4.22 8.03
CA GLN A 317 -31.13 4.06 6.79
C GLN A 317 -31.51 5.40 6.16
N GLN A 318 -31.74 6.44 6.97
CA GLN A 318 -32.29 7.70 6.47
C GLN A 318 -31.25 8.78 6.22
N ILE A 319 -30.00 8.60 6.69
CA ILE A 319 -28.91 9.57 6.50
C ILE A 319 -27.66 8.89 5.95
N ARG A 320 -27.09 7.90 6.66
CA ARG A 320 -25.82 7.28 6.24
C ARG A 320 -25.91 6.59 4.89
N LYS A 321 -26.92 5.72 4.68
CA LYS A 321 -27.12 5.03 3.39
C LYS A 321 -27.42 6.01 2.24
N PRO A 322 -28.27 7.04 2.39
CA PRO A 322 -28.45 8.09 1.40
C PRO A 322 -27.16 8.83 1.06
N ILE A 323 -26.30 9.17 2.02
CA ILE A 323 -25.01 9.81 1.76
C ILE A 323 -24.09 8.89 0.93
N ASN A 324 -23.98 7.62 1.33
CA ASN A 324 -23.20 6.63 0.59
C ASN A 324 -23.70 6.45 -0.86
N ARG A 325 -25.02 6.42 -1.05
CA ARG A 325 -25.65 6.38 -2.38
C ARG A 325 -25.38 7.65 -3.17
N MET A 326 -25.41 8.83 -2.54
CA MET A 326 -25.06 10.10 -3.19
C MET A 326 -23.62 10.09 -3.70
N GLN A 327 -22.65 9.73 -2.84
CA GLN A 327 -21.25 9.64 -3.23
C GLN A 327 -21.07 8.73 -4.44
N LYS A 328 -21.64 7.52 -4.41
CA LYS A 328 -21.59 6.56 -5.52
C LYS A 328 -22.21 7.13 -6.80
N ASN A 329 -23.43 7.67 -6.72
CA ASN A 329 -24.15 8.21 -7.88
C ASN A 329 -23.43 9.42 -8.50
N ILE A 330 -22.89 10.33 -7.68
CA ILE A 330 -22.11 11.48 -8.14
C ILE A 330 -20.86 11.00 -8.89
N THR A 331 -20.11 10.07 -8.29
CA THR A 331 -18.90 9.49 -8.89
C THR A 331 -19.20 8.82 -10.23
N GLU A 332 -20.21 7.95 -10.28
CA GLU A 332 -20.58 7.23 -11.50
C GLU A 332 -21.07 8.16 -12.61
N LYS A 333 -21.92 9.15 -12.29
CA LYS A 333 -22.40 10.13 -13.27
C LYS A 333 -21.26 10.98 -13.82
N LEU A 334 -20.38 11.48 -12.96
CA LEU A 334 -19.26 12.31 -13.40
C LEU A 334 -18.25 11.49 -14.22
N ALA A 335 -17.93 10.26 -13.81
CA ALA A 335 -17.04 9.38 -14.56
C ALA A 335 -17.60 9.05 -15.96
N LYS A 336 -18.90 8.76 -16.05
CA LYS A 336 -19.57 8.40 -17.30
C LYS A 336 -19.68 9.57 -18.29
N THR A 337 -19.90 10.79 -17.80
CA THR A 337 -20.19 11.95 -18.65
C THR A 337 -18.97 12.83 -18.93
N SER A 338 -17.99 12.90 -18.02
CA SER A 338 -16.83 13.79 -18.16
C SER A 338 -15.50 13.08 -18.41
N GLY A 339 -15.45 11.74 -18.30
CA GLY A 339 -14.21 10.96 -18.42
C GLY A 339 -13.16 11.24 -17.33
N LEU A 340 -13.51 12.07 -16.33
CA LEU A 340 -12.65 12.40 -15.20
C LEU A 340 -12.63 11.25 -14.20
N ASN A 341 -11.45 10.90 -13.68
CA ASN A 341 -11.27 9.86 -12.66
C ASN A 341 -11.75 10.33 -11.27
N VAL A 342 -13.04 10.63 -11.11
CA VAL A 342 -13.68 11.08 -9.85
C VAL A 342 -13.69 9.95 -8.82
N LYS A 343 -13.24 10.23 -7.59
CA LYS A 343 -13.26 9.32 -6.45
C LYS A 343 -14.49 9.59 -5.57
N ARG A 344 -14.82 8.63 -4.71
CA ARG A 344 -15.99 8.67 -3.83
C ARG A 344 -16.04 9.89 -2.90
N ASP A 345 -14.88 10.30 -2.37
CA ASP A 345 -14.77 11.42 -1.41
C ASP A 345 -14.43 12.78 -2.07
N ASP A 346 -14.47 12.88 -3.40
CA ASP A 346 -14.08 14.12 -4.08
C ASP A 346 -15.11 15.25 -3.90
N VAL A 347 -16.38 14.90 -3.71
CA VAL A 347 -17.47 15.89 -3.54
C VAL A 347 -17.96 15.92 -2.09
N ILE A 348 -18.28 14.77 -1.51
CA ILE A 348 -18.67 14.62 -0.12
C ILE A 348 -17.61 13.76 0.56
N GLN A 349 -16.83 14.34 1.47
CA GLN A 349 -15.79 13.65 2.22
C GLN A 349 -16.38 12.91 3.42
N THR A 350 -15.90 11.68 3.62
CA THR A 350 -16.08 10.93 4.85
C THR A 350 -14.84 11.08 5.73
N LEU A 351 -14.99 11.61 6.94
CA LEU A 351 -13.89 11.83 7.87
C LEU A 351 -14.09 11.06 9.17
N PRO A 352 -13.04 10.52 9.79
CA PRO A 352 -13.14 9.92 11.12
C PRO A 352 -13.57 10.99 12.15
N TRP A 353 -14.61 10.70 12.92
CA TRP A 353 -15.15 11.60 13.94
C TRP A 353 -14.35 11.47 15.24
N SER A 354 -13.84 12.58 15.77
CA SER A 354 -12.92 12.60 16.91
C SER A 354 -13.60 12.70 18.29
N ALA A 355 -14.93 12.71 18.36
CA ALA A 355 -15.64 12.78 19.64
C ALA A 355 -15.94 11.38 20.20
N MET A 356 -15.12 10.95 21.17
CA MET A 356 -15.28 9.81 22.10
C MET A 356 -15.55 8.42 21.51
N SER A 357 -14.53 7.54 21.65
CA SER A 357 -14.61 6.06 21.60
C SER A 357 -15.47 5.43 20.50
N GLY A 358 -14.84 5.14 19.34
CA GLY A 358 -15.23 4.05 18.44
C GLY A 358 -16.02 4.44 17.18
N LYS A 359 -15.42 4.20 16.01
CA LYS A 359 -16.05 3.98 14.68
C LYS A 359 -17.20 4.92 14.27
N GLU A 360 -17.15 6.20 14.57
CA GLU A 360 -18.07 7.19 14.00
C GLU A 360 -17.40 8.01 12.88
N TYR A 361 -18.18 8.35 11.85
CA TYR A 361 -17.73 9.15 10.71
C TYR A 361 -18.57 10.42 10.58
N GLY A 362 -17.90 11.53 10.28
CA GLY A 362 -18.51 12.79 9.90
C GLY A 362 -18.47 13.02 8.38
N TYR A 363 -19.37 13.87 7.90
CA TYR A 363 -19.50 14.19 6.48
C TYR A 363 -19.36 15.70 6.25
N ARG A 364 -18.62 16.10 5.21
CA ARG A 364 -18.56 17.49 4.73
C ARG A 364 -18.43 17.56 3.22
N LEU A 365 -18.77 18.69 2.63
CA LEU A 365 -18.39 18.99 1.25
C LEU A 365 -16.88 19.25 1.18
N ASN A 366 -16.23 18.79 0.10
CA ASN A 366 -14.77 18.87 -0.05
C ASN A 366 -14.30 20.30 -0.40
N PRO A 367 -13.61 21.02 0.51
CA PRO A 367 -13.21 22.42 0.26
C PRO A 367 -11.98 22.57 -0.65
N PHE A 368 -11.27 21.47 -0.91
CA PHE A 368 -10.08 21.47 -1.76
C PHE A 368 -10.40 21.25 -3.23
N ILE A 369 -11.57 20.67 -3.52
CA ILE A 369 -11.96 20.23 -4.87
C ILE A 369 -13.15 21.04 -5.40
N LEU A 370 -14.08 21.46 -4.54
CA LEU A 370 -15.28 22.17 -4.97
C LEU A 370 -15.05 23.67 -5.11
N ILE A 371 -15.47 24.23 -6.25
CA ILE A 371 -15.57 25.67 -6.48
C ILE A 371 -17.01 26.03 -6.83
N PHE A 372 -17.52 27.09 -6.21
CA PHE A 372 -18.88 27.56 -6.44
C PHE A 372 -18.90 28.52 -7.63
N ARG A 373 -19.76 28.21 -8.61
CA ARG A 373 -20.03 29.10 -9.74
C ARG A 373 -21.48 29.59 -9.64
N LYS A 374 -21.64 30.90 -9.76
CA LYS A 374 -22.94 31.57 -9.70
C LYS A 374 -23.84 31.18 -10.87
#